data_AF-A0A9X3RSZ0-F1
#
_entry.id   AF-A0A9X3RSZ0-F1
#
_cell.length_a   1.000
_cell.length_b   1.000
_cell.length_c   1.000
_cell.angle_alpha   90.00
_cell.angle_beta   90.00
_cell.angle_gamma   90.00
#
_symmetry.space_group_name_H-M   'P 1'
#
loop_
_entity.id
_entity.type
_entity.pdbx_description
1 polymer ?
#
loop_
_entity_poly.entity_id
_entity_poly.type
_entity_poly.pdbx_seq_one_letter_code
_entity_poly.pdbx_strand_id
1 'polypeptide(L)'
;MSGFVSPFDESTKRQAMAEFQATWKEYSSASAAAKAIAKDWGMGRTTLTEWLQEENLWPSPTVKQVQHLQREINRLKRRNEHLQEENERLRRLRSQDG
;
A
#
# COMPACT_ATOMS: atom_id res chain seq x y z
N MET A 1 -24.45 -16.68 -2.37
CA MET A 1 -23.08 -16.99 -1.94
C MET A 1 -22.45 -17.84 -3.02
N SER A 2 -21.63 -17.24 -3.90
CA SER A 2 -20.99 -17.99 -4.98
C SER A 2 -19.73 -18.63 -4.41
N GLY A 3 -19.75 -19.96 -4.27
CA GLY A 3 -18.61 -20.74 -3.85
C GLY A 3 -17.57 -20.71 -4.96
N PHE A 4 -16.65 -19.76 -4.89
CA PHE A 4 -15.46 -19.77 -5.73
C PHE A 4 -14.58 -20.92 -5.22
N VAL A 5 -14.66 -22.08 -5.88
CA VAL A 5 -13.70 -23.16 -5.65
C VAL A 5 -12.34 -22.60 -6.04
N SER A 6 -11.48 -22.37 -5.03
CA SER A 6 -10.11 -21.93 -5.27
C SER A 6 -9.45 -22.92 -6.23
N PRO A 7 -8.90 -22.46 -7.37
CA PRO A 7 -8.14 -23.34 -8.28
C PRO A 7 -6.83 -23.83 -7.65
N PHE A 8 -6.47 -23.29 -6.48
CA PHE A 8 -5.30 -23.67 -5.70
C PHE A 8 -5.69 -24.63 -4.59
N ASP A 9 -4.89 -25.67 -4.40
CA ASP A 9 -4.98 -26.56 -3.26
C ASP A 9 -4.64 -25.82 -1.96
N GLU A 10 -5.21 -26.31 -0.86
CA GLU A 10 -5.05 -25.71 0.48
C GLU A 10 -3.57 -25.72 0.94
N SER A 11 -2.75 -26.65 0.44
CA SER A 11 -1.32 -26.68 0.75
C SER A 11 -0.58 -25.52 0.07
N THR A 12 -0.86 -25.25 -1.22
CA THR A 12 -0.32 -24.07 -1.93
C THR A 12 -0.71 -22.77 -1.25
N LYS A 13 -1.97 -22.62 -0.83
CA LYS A 13 -2.43 -21.45 -0.07
C LYS A 13 -1.59 -21.24 1.20
N ARG A 14 -1.43 -22.29 2.01
CA ARG A 14 -0.67 -22.23 3.27
C ARG A 14 0.81 -21.94 3.06
N GLN A 15 1.44 -22.54 2.05
CA GLN A 15 2.86 -22.34 1.78
C GLN A 15 3.14 -20.91 1.30
N ALA A 16 2.33 -20.36 0.39
CA ALA A 16 2.48 -18.98 -0.07
C ALA A 16 2.28 -17.97 1.08
N MET A 17 1.30 -18.20 1.97
CA MET A 17 1.11 -17.35 3.16
C MET A 17 2.26 -17.47 4.17
N ALA A 18 2.81 -18.68 4.36
CA ALA A 18 3.95 -18.90 5.25
C ALA A 18 5.21 -18.22 4.74
N GLU A 19 5.50 -18.33 3.44
CA GLU A 19 6.60 -17.62 2.79
C GLU A 19 6.45 -16.11 2.91
N PHE A 20 5.24 -15.60 2.71
CA PHE A 20 4.94 -14.19 2.91
C PHE A 20 5.28 -13.76 4.34
N GLN A 21 4.78 -14.46 5.36
CA GLN A 21 5.07 -14.10 6.75
C GLN A 21 6.56 -14.10 7.09
N ALA A 22 7.33 -15.02 6.52
CA ALA A 22 8.77 -15.13 6.75
C ALA A 22 9.56 -14.00 6.08
N THR A 23 9.21 -13.63 4.85
CA THR A 23 10.10 -12.82 3.99
C THR A 23 9.59 -11.41 3.70
N TRP A 24 8.33 -11.07 4.01
CA TRP A 24 7.74 -9.81 3.54
C TRP A 24 8.50 -8.54 4.00
N LYS A 25 9.22 -8.62 5.13
CA LYS A 25 10.03 -7.52 5.69
C LYS A 25 11.29 -7.21 4.88
N GLU A 26 11.74 -8.12 4.03
CA GLU A 26 12.89 -7.94 3.14
C GLU A 26 12.54 -7.11 1.91
N TYR A 27 11.24 -6.97 1.62
CA TYR A 27 10.73 -6.15 0.54
C TYR A 27 10.46 -4.72 1.00
N SER A 28 10.34 -3.80 0.03
CA SER A 28 10.04 -2.39 0.29
C SER A 28 8.67 -2.15 0.94
N SER A 29 7.73 -3.10 0.82
CA SER A 29 6.41 -3.05 1.46
C SER A 29 5.74 -4.43 1.44
N ALA A 30 4.74 -4.62 2.29
CA ALA A 30 3.86 -5.79 2.27
C ALA A 30 3.23 -6.02 0.88
N SER A 31 2.81 -4.95 0.20
CA SER A 31 2.24 -5.02 -1.16
C SER A 31 3.27 -5.45 -2.22
N ALA A 32 4.55 -5.07 -2.05
CA ALA A 32 5.62 -5.50 -2.95
C ALA A 32 5.96 -6.98 -2.74
N ALA A 33 6.04 -7.43 -1.49
CA ALA A 33 6.22 -8.84 -1.14
C ALA A 33 5.08 -9.70 -1.71
N ALA A 34 3.82 -9.29 -1.47
CA ALA A 34 2.65 -10.02 -1.98
C ALA A 34 2.66 -10.14 -3.51
N LYS A 35 3.17 -9.13 -4.22
CA LYS A 35 3.28 -9.17 -5.68
C LYS A 35 4.36 -10.15 -6.16
N ALA A 36 5.52 -10.16 -5.50
CA ALA A 36 6.62 -11.05 -5.86
C ALA A 36 6.25 -12.51 -5.57
N ILE A 37 5.84 -12.78 -4.33
CA ILE A 37 5.50 -14.13 -3.87
C ILE A 37 4.31 -14.68 -4.66
N ALA A 38 3.24 -13.91 -4.86
CA ALA A 38 2.11 -14.38 -5.65
C ALA A 38 2.52 -14.77 -7.09
N LYS A 39 3.46 -14.04 -7.70
CA LYS A 39 3.98 -14.35 -9.02
C LYS A 39 4.74 -15.69 -9.02
N ASP A 40 5.56 -15.92 -8.00
CA ASP A 40 6.37 -17.14 -7.88
C ASP A 40 5.49 -18.38 -7.68
N TRP A 41 4.35 -18.22 -7.00
CA TRP A 41 3.34 -19.27 -6.79
C TRP A 41 2.27 -19.32 -7.89
N GLY A 42 2.38 -18.53 -8.96
CA GLY A 42 1.44 -18.55 -10.09
C GLY A 42 0.02 -18.04 -9.77
N MET A 43 -0.14 -17.22 -8.73
CA MET A 43 -1.42 -16.67 -8.30
C MET A 43 -1.48 -15.14 -8.46
N GLY A 44 -2.70 -14.61 -8.40
CA GLY A 44 -2.90 -13.16 -8.40
C GLY A 44 -2.43 -12.54 -7.09
N ARG A 45 -1.78 -11.37 -7.17
CA ARG A 45 -1.44 -10.58 -5.97
C ARG A 45 -2.65 -10.39 -5.04
N THR A 46 -3.81 -10.05 -5.62
CA THR A 46 -5.04 -9.81 -4.87
C THR A 46 -5.49 -11.08 -4.12
N THR A 47 -5.36 -12.25 -4.73
CA THR A 47 -5.67 -13.54 -4.10
C THR A 47 -4.83 -13.79 -2.85
N LEU A 48 -3.51 -13.60 -2.93
CA LEU A 48 -2.63 -13.77 -1.78
C LEU A 48 -2.93 -12.73 -0.69
N THR A 49 -3.22 -11.49 -1.07
CA THR A 49 -3.61 -10.42 -0.14
C THR A 49 -4.92 -10.75 0.58
N GLU A 50 -5.94 -11.23 -0.12
CA GLU A 50 -7.23 -11.61 0.46
C GLU A 50 -7.05 -12.73 1.50
N TRP A 51 -6.30 -13.79 1.16
CA TRP A 51 -6.01 -14.87 2.11
C TRP A 51 -5.27 -14.38 3.36
N LEU A 52 -4.27 -13.51 3.20
CA LEU A 52 -3.55 -12.93 4.32
C LEU A 52 -4.43 -12.02 5.18
N GLN A 53 -5.42 -11.34 4.59
CA GLN A 53 -6.39 -10.51 5.33
C GLN A 53 -7.42 -11.35 6.07
N GLU A 54 -7.94 -12.40 5.43
CA GLU A 54 -8.87 -13.37 6.04
C GLU A 54 -8.27 -14.02 7.29
N GLU A 55 -7.00 -14.40 7.23
CA GLU A 55 -6.27 -15.03 8.34
C GLU A 55 -5.62 -14.01 9.31
N ASN A 56 -5.85 -12.71 9.10
CA ASN A 56 -5.26 -11.61 9.89
C ASN A 56 -3.71 -11.65 9.96
N LEU A 57 -3.08 -12.15 8.90
CA LEU A 57 -1.64 -12.25 8.70
C LEU A 57 -1.07 -11.06 7.92
N TRP A 58 -1.95 -10.24 7.32
CA TRP A 58 -1.53 -9.05 6.60
C TRP A 58 -0.90 -8.03 7.57
N PRO A 59 0.27 -7.45 7.24
CA PRO A 59 0.94 -6.53 8.14
C PRO A 59 0.11 -5.26 8.32
N SER A 60 -0.37 -5.04 9.54
CA SER A 60 -1.01 -3.78 9.91
C SER A 60 0.05 -2.77 10.33
N PRO A 61 -0.01 -1.51 9.84
CA PRO A 61 0.89 -0.48 10.32
C PRO A 61 0.65 -0.27 11.81
N THR A 62 1.74 -0.14 12.57
CA THR A 62 1.64 0.16 14.01
C THR A 62 0.98 1.53 14.21
N VAL A 63 0.29 1.72 15.33
CA VAL A 63 -0.34 3.02 15.68
C VAL A 63 0.67 4.17 15.58
N LYS A 64 1.93 3.94 15.97
CA LYS A 64 3.02 4.91 15.87
C LYS A 64 3.34 5.31 14.42
N GLN A 65 3.36 4.34 13.50
CA GLN A 65 3.57 4.60 12.07
C GLN A 65 2.38 5.38 11.48
N VAL A 66 1.15 5.00 11.82
CA VAL A 66 -0.06 5.73 11.37
C VAL A 66 -0.03 7.18 11.85
N GLN A 67 0.29 7.42 13.13
CA GLN A 67 0.41 8.77 13.68
C GLN A 67 1.55 9.57 13.06
N HIS A 68 2.66 8.92 12.68
CA HIS A 68 3.76 9.58 11.97
C HIS A 68 3.31 10.01 10.57
N LEU A 69 2.75 9.09 9.79
CA LEU A 69 2.24 9.36 8.44
C LEU A 69 1.16 10.45 8.45
N GLN A 70 0.25 10.44 9.43
CA GLN A 70 -0.77 11.47 9.55
C GLN A 70 -0.17 12.87 9.78
N ARG A 71 0.90 12.96 10.59
CA ARG A 71 1.62 14.22 10.82
C ARG A 71 2.32 14.70 9.55
N GLU A 72 2.94 13.79 8.81
CA GLU A 72 3.59 14.12 7.53
C GLU A 72 2.58 14.58 6.48
N ILE A 73 1.44 13.90 6.34
CA ILE A 73 0.35 14.31 5.46
C ILE A 73 -0.10 15.74 5.78
N ASN A 74 -0.33 16.04 7.06
CA ASN A 74 -0.75 17.38 7.47
C ASN A 74 0.32 18.43 7.17
N ARG A 75 1.59 18.10 7.34
CA ARG A 75 2.72 18.99 6.99
C ARG A 75 2.78 19.26 5.48
N LEU A 76 2.66 18.20 4.67
CA LEU A 76 2.73 18.30 3.22
C LEU A 76 1.54 19.08 2.65
N LYS A 77 0.32 18.87 3.18
CA LYS A 77 -0.87 19.64 2.79
C LYS A 77 -0.68 21.13 3.00
N ARG A 78 -0.25 21.55 4.21
CA ARG A 78 0.02 22.96 4.51
C ARG A 78 1.09 23.57 3.59
N ARG A 79 2.15 22.81 3.28
CA ARG A 79 3.19 23.28 2.37
C ARG A 79 2.66 23.46 0.95
N ASN A 80 1.82 22.54 0.48
CA ASN A 80 1.19 22.65 -0.83
C ASN A 80 0.23 23.84 -0.89
N GLU A 81 -0.60 24.06 0.13
CA GLU A 81 -1.49 25.23 0.22
C GLU A 81 -0.70 26.53 0.10
N HIS A 82 0.38 26.67 0.88
CA HIS A 82 1.24 27.85 0.82
C HIS A 82 1.87 28.07 -0.57
N LEU A 83 2.38 27.00 -1.19
CA LEU A 83 2.98 27.09 -2.52
C LEU A 83 1.93 27.40 -3.60
N GLN A 84 0.69 26.93 -3.43
CA GLN A 84 -0.40 27.27 -4.33
C GLN A 84 -0.76 28.75 -4.23
N GLU A 85 -0.89 29.29 -3.02
CA GLU A 85 -1.12 30.71 -2.78
C GLU A 85 -0.01 31.58 -3.38
N GLU A 86 1.26 31.19 -3.19
CA GLU A 86 2.40 31.91 -3.75
C GLU A 86 2.41 31.87 -5.29
N ASN A 87 2.15 30.70 -5.88
CA ASN A 87 2.03 30.57 -7.33
C ASN A 87 0.89 31.42 -7.89
N GLU A 88 -0.26 31.46 -7.22
CA GLU A 88 -1.38 32.32 -7.63
C GLU A 88 -1.02 33.80 -7.56
N ARG A 89 -0.36 34.23 -6.48
CA ARG A 89 0.10 35.61 -6.35
C ARG A 89 1.06 36.00 -7.47
N LEU A 90 2.05 35.14 -7.75
CA LEU A 90 3.02 35.37 -8.82
C LEU A 90 2.35 35.39 -10.20
N ARG A 91 1.38 34.51 -10.45
CA ARG A 91 0.59 34.52 -11.69
C ARG A 91 -0.17 35.84 -11.85
N ARG A 92 -0.82 36.33 -10.80
CA ARG A 92 -1.54 37.62 -10.84
C ARG A 92 -0.61 38.79 -11.13
N LEU A 93 0.57 38.84 -10.51
CA LEU A 93 1.59 39.87 -10.79
C LEU A 93 2.05 39.82 -12.26
N ARG A 94 2.40 38.63 -12.77
CA ARG A 94 2.82 38.46 -14.17
C ARG A 94 1.73 38.81 -15.19
N SER A 95 0.45 38.73 -14.82
CA SER A 95 -0.67 39.15 -15.67
C SER A 95 -0.99 40.64 -15.59
N GLN A 96 -0.43 41.38 -14.62
CA GLN A 96 -0.58 42.83 -14.50
C GLN A 96 0.57 43.60 -15.19
N ASP A 97 1.74 42.97 -15.32
CA ASP A 97 2.95 43.55 -15.91
C ASP A 97 3.08 43.32 -17.44
N GLY A 98 2.08 42.70 -18.09
CA GLY A 98 2.05 42.43 -19.54
C GLY A 98 0.80 42.98 -20.19
#